data_AF-A0A5K3FF84-F1
#
_entry.id   AF-A0A5K3FF84-F1
#
_cell.length_a   1.000
_cell.length_b   1.000
_cell.length_c   1.000
_cell.angle_alpha   90.00
_cell.angle_beta   90.00
_cell.angle_gamma   90.00
#
_symmetry.space_group_name_H-M   'P 1'
#
loop_
_entity.id
_entity.type
_entity.pdbx_description
1 polymer ?
#
loop_
_entity_poly.entity_id
_entity_poly.type
_entity_poly.pdbx_seq_one_letter_code
_entity_poly.pdbx_strand_id
1 'polypeptide(L)'
;MSRISKEKLKYEEELTDLQRSLEEKKASGVDEYTIKKVMVVSDCSRRLTEALSDLEGTLASCEDLSEHENYQAAKSVALEQGSGDA
;
A
#
# COMPACT_ATOMS: atom_id res chain seq x y z
N MET A 1 4.98 -12.81 21.90
CA MET A 1 4.16 -11.63 21.57
C MET A 1 3.32 -12.00 20.35
N SER A 2 1.99 -12.00 20.48
CA SER A 2 1.07 -12.43 19.40
C SER A 2 1.26 -11.56 18.16
N ARG A 3 1.08 -12.13 16.97
CA ARG A 3 1.19 -11.43 15.68
C ARG A 3 0.31 -10.18 15.65
N ILE A 4 -0.89 -10.30 16.24
CA ILE A 4 -1.87 -9.24 16.44
C ILE A 4 -1.29 -8.04 17.23
N SER A 5 -0.46 -8.30 18.25
CA SER A 5 0.14 -7.21 19.04
C SER A 5 1.21 -6.44 18.26
N LYS A 6 1.92 -7.10 17.34
CA LYS A 6 2.90 -6.44 16.46
C LYS A 6 2.21 -5.66 15.36
N GLU A 7 1.15 -6.19 14.78
CA GLU A 7 0.32 -5.49 13.79
C GLU A 7 -0.33 -4.25 14.39
N LYS A 8 -0.87 -4.35 15.62
CA LYS A 8 -1.40 -3.20 16.34
C LYS A 8 -0.37 -2.08 16.52
N LEU A 9 0.84 -2.41 16.96
CA LEU A 9 1.92 -1.44 17.14
C LEU A 9 2.28 -0.76 15.81
N LYS A 10 2.35 -1.51 14.73
CA LYS A 10 2.63 -0.98 13.39
C LYS A 10 1.54 0.00 12.94
N TYR A 11 0.26 -0.34 13.16
CA TYR A 11 -0.85 0.57 12.83
C TYR A 11 -0.85 1.84 13.69
N GLU A 12 -0.48 1.76 14.98
CA GLU A 12 -0.37 2.93 15.86
C GLU A 12 0.77 3.87 15.44
N GLU A 13 1.90 3.30 14.99
CA GLU A 13 3.04 4.05 14.46
C GLU A 13 2.69 4.76 13.14
N GLU A 14 2.08 4.04 12.18
CA GLU A 14 1.63 4.62 10.91
C GLU A 14 0.60 5.75 11.12
N LEU A 15 -0.29 5.61 12.11
CA LEU A 15 -1.30 6.62 12.43
C LEU A 15 -0.66 7.90 13.01
N THR A 16 0.39 7.74 13.81
CA THR A 16 1.18 8.86 14.35
C THR A 16 1.92 9.61 13.24
N ASP A 17 2.46 8.89 12.26
CA ASP A 17 3.14 9.48 11.10
C ASP A 17 2.20 10.27 10.20
N LEU A 18 1.00 9.74 9.96
CA LEU A 18 -0.06 10.43 9.25
C LEU A 18 -0.48 11.72 9.95
N GLN A 19 -0.62 11.70 11.29
CA GLN A 19 -0.97 12.89 12.08
C GLN A 19 0.10 13.97 11.98
N ARG A 20 1.38 13.60 12.13
CA ARG A 20 2.51 14.52 11.99
C ARG A 20 2.58 15.15 10.59
N SER A 21 2.44 14.34 9.54
CA SER A 21 2.42 14.84 8.15
C SER A 21 1.28 15.82 7.91
N LEU A 22 0.12 15.59 8.54
CA LEU A 22 -1.05 16.47 8.46
C LEU A 22 -0.78 17.81 9.17
N GLU A 23 -0.16 17.79 10.35
CA GLU A 23 0.21 19.00 11.09
C GLU A 23 1.25 19.85 10.36
N GLU A 24 2.28 19.24 9.76
CA GLU A 24 3.28 19.93 8.95
C GLU A 24 2.65 20.60 7.71
N LYS A 25 1.74 19.89 7.03
CA LYS A 25 1.02 20.44 5.88
C LYS A 25 0.06 21.56 6.29
N LYS A 26 -0.58 21.46 7.46
CA LYS A 26 -1.39 22.55 8.03
C LYS A 26 -0.56 23.78 8.36
N ALA A 27 0.62 23.60 8.94
CA ALA A 27 1.56 24.68 9.23
C ALA A 27 2.06 25.39 7.97
N SER A 28 2.06 24.70 6.83
CA SER A 28 2.44 25.24 5.52
C SER A 28 1.35 26.13 4.88
N GLY A 29 0.19 26.32 5.52
CA GLY A 29 -0.90 27.16 5.02
C GLY A 29 -1.70 26.54 3.87
N VAL A 30 -1.51 25.25 3.59
CA VAL A 30 -2.29 24.52 2.60
C VAL A 30 -3.68 24.22 3.19
N ASP A 31 -4.72 24.46 2.39
CA ASP A 31 -6.10 24.21 2.80
C ASP A 31 -6.35 22.73 3.19
N GLU A 32 -7.11 22.53 4.26
CA GLU A 32 -7.35 21.20 4.86
C GLU A 32 -8.02 20.22 3.88
N TYR A 33 -8.87 20.69 2.96
CA TYR A 33 -9.48 19.83 1.94
C TYR A 33 -8.43 19.33 0.95
N THR A 34 -7.49 20.20 0.56
CA THR A 34 -6.39 19.85 -0.34
C THR A 34 -5.43 18.86 0.32
N ILE A 35 -5.12 19.06 1.61
CA ILE A 35 -4.28 18.13 2.39
C ILE A 35 -4.91 16.74 2.45
N LYS A 36 -6.20 16.65 2.83
CA LYS A 36 -6.92 15.37 2.90
C LYS A 36 -6.95 14.67 1.54
N LYS A 37 -7.21 15.42 0.46
CA LYS A 37 -7.24 14.87 -0.89
C LYS A 37 -5.88 14.28 -1.31
N VAL A 38 -4.79 15.00 -1.07
CA VAL A 38 -3.43 14.53 -1.41
C VAL A 38 -3.01 13.34 -0.53
N MET A 39 -3.34 13.36 0.76
CA MET A 39 -3.03 12.26 1.67
C MET A 39 -3.78 10.98 1.29
N VAL A 40 -5.07 11.06 0.94
CA VAL A 40 -5.85 9.88 0.53
C VAL A 40 -5.29 9.28 -0.76
N VAL A 41 -4.92 10.12 -1.74
CA VAL A 41 -4.32 9.62 -3.00
C VAL A 41 -2.96 8.97 -2.72
N SER A 42 -2.10 9.61 -1.92
CA SER A 42 -0.79 9.07 -1.57
C SER A 42 -0.87 7.78 -0.75
N ASP A 43 -1.83 7.68 0.18
CA ASP A 43 -2.06 6.47 0.97
C ASP A 43 -2.58 5.33 0.09
N CYS A 44 -3.55 5.61 -0.78
CA CYS A 44 -4.06 4.63 -1.73
C CYS A 44 -2.96 4.11 -2.67
N SER A 45 -2.11 4.98 -3.21
CA SER A 45 -0.98 4.59 -4.05
C SER A 45 0.06 3.77 -3.28
N ARG A 46 0.38 4.16 -2.03
CA ARG A 46 1.29 3.38 -1.17
C ARG A 46 0.74 1.98 -0.90
N ARG A 47 -0.52 1.90 -0.48
CA ARG A 47 -1.20 0.62 -0.18
C ARG A 47 -1.34 -0.27 -1.40
N LEU A 48 -1.58 0.31 -2.57
CA LEU A 48 -1.60 -0.42 -3.84
C LEU A 48 -0.22 -1.00 -4.16
N THR A 49 0.83 -0.21 -3.99
CA THR A 49 2.22 -0.64 -4.23
C THR A 49 2.64 -1.76 -3.27
N GLU A 50 2.33 -1.63 -1.98
CA GLU A 50 2.59 -2.67 -0.97
C GLU A 50 1.85 -3.97 -1.30
N ALA A 51 0.56 -3.89 -1.66
CA ALA A 51 -0.23 -5.05 -2.04
C ALA A 51 0.29 -5.73 -3.32
N LEU A 52 0.78 -4.95 -4.29
CA LEU A 52 1.42 -5.49 -5.49
C LEU A 52 2.74 -6.20 -5.16
N SER A 53 3.58 -5.60 -4.32
CA SER A 53 4.84 -6.22 -3.89
C SER A 53 4.60 -7.51 -3.10
N ASP A 54 3.57 -7.55 -2.25
CA ASP A 54 3.18 -8.76 -1.51
C ASP A 54 2.64 -9.85 -2.48
N LEU A 55 1.87 -9.45 -3.50
CA LEU A 55 1.36 -10.34 -4.53
C LEU A 55 2.49 -10.94 -5.37
N GLU A 56 3.46 -10.13 -5.80
CA GLU A 56 4.65 -10.56 -6.53
C GLU A 56 5.52 -11.50 -5.69
N GLY A 57 5.74 -11.18 -4.41
CA GLY A 57 6.44 -12.07 -3.48
C GLY A 57 5.74 -13.41 -3.31
N THR A 58 4.40 -13.40 -3.23
CA THR A 58 3.59 -14.62 -3.15
C THR A 58 3.68 -15.43 -4.44
N LEU A 59 3.60 -14.79 -5.61
CA LEU A 59 3.76 -15.44 -6.91
C LEU A 59 5.17 -16.04 -7.10
N ALA A 60 6.22 -15.36 -6.62
CA ALA A 60 7.57 -15.90 -6.64
C ALA A 60 7.71 -17.13 -5.73
N SER A 61 7.02 -17.14 -4.58
CA SER A 61 7.04 -18.27 -3.64
C SER A 61 6.20 -19.48 -4.08
N CYS A 62 5.28 -19.28 -5.03
CA CYS A 62 4.34 -20.29 -5.52
C CYS A 62 4.52 -20.57 -7.02
N GLU A 63 5.73 -20.39 -7.56
CA GLU A 63 6.03 -20.59 -8.98
C GLU A 63 5.71 -22.02 -9.48
N ASP A 64 5.72 -22.99 -8.57
CA ASP A 64 5.27 -24.37 -8.79
C ASP A 64 3.77 -24.48 -9.13
N LEU A 65 2.97 -23.50 -8.75
CA LEU A 65 1.54 -23.38 -9.08
C LEU A 65 1.30 -22.54 -10.34
N SER A 66 2.32 -22.29 -11.16
CA SER A 66 2.22 -21.41 -12.32
C SER A 66 1.14 -21.80 -13.33
N GLU A 67 0.79 -23.08 -13.44
CA GLU A 67 -0.30 -23.54 -14.32
C GLU A 67 -1.70 -23.41 -13.69
N HIS A 68 -1.79 -23.08 -12.41
CA HIS A 68 -3.05 -22.93 -11.71
C HIS A 68 -3.74 -21.62 -12.08
N GLU A 69 -5.06 -21.66 -12.30
CA GLU A 69 -5.86 -20.53 -12.77
C GLU A 69 -5.71 -19.29 -11.87
N ASN A 70 -5.73 -19.48 -10.55
CA ASN A 70 -5.48 -18.43 -9.56
C ASN A 70 -4.10 -17.76 -9.69
N TYR A 71 -3.06 -18.52 -10.04
CA TYR A 71 -1.72 -17.97 -10.26
C TYR A 71 -1.68 -17.09 -11.51
N GLN A 72 -2.27 -17.58 -12.61
CA GLN A 72 -2.35 -16.84 -13.87
C GLN A 72 -3.21 -15.56 -13.73
N ALA A 73 -4.30 -15.63 -12.97
CA ALA A 73 -5.12 -14.47 -12.64
C ALA A 73 -4.34 -13.43 -11.81
N ALA A 74 -3.67 -13.86 -10.74
CA ALA A 74 -2.82 -13.00 -9.91
C ALA A 74 -1.67 -12.37 -10.71
N LYS A 75 -1.03 -13.14 -11.59
CA LYS A 75 0.02 -12.66 -12.50
C LYS A 75 -0.50 -11.62 -13.49
N SER A 76 -1.72 -11.80 -14.01
CA SER A 76 -2.36 -10.83 -14.92
C SER A 76 -2.65 -9.51 -14.20
N VAL A 77 -3.18 -9.58 -12.97
CA VAL A 77 -3.42 -8.39 -12.13
C VAL A 77 -2.13 -7.63 -11.83
N ALA A 78 -1.04 -8.34 -11.52
CA ALA A 78 0.27 -7.71 -11.29
C ALA A 78 0.80 -7.01 -12.57
N LEU A 79 0.65 -7.63 -13.74
CA LEU A 79 1.07 -7.08 -15.03
C LEU A 79 0.25 -5.83 -15.45
N GLU A 80 -1.06 -5.84 -15.25
CA GLU A 80 -1.93 -4.70 -15.61
C GLU A 80 -1.63 -3.45 -14.77
N GLN A 81 -1.26 -3.61 -13.50
CA GLN A 81 -0.94 -2.49 -12.62
C GLN A 81 0.50 -1.98 -12.79
N GLY A 82 1.41 -2.79 -13.35
CA GLY A 82 2.79 -2.38 -13.67
C GLY A 82 2.96 -1.60 -14.98
N SER A 83 1.92 -1.47 -15.81
CA SER A 83 1.95 -0.74 -17.09
C SER A 83 1.51 0.74 -17.01
N GLY A 84 1.37 1.29 -15.79
CA GLY A 84 0.87 2.65 -15.56
C GLY A 84 1.93 3.76 -15.48
N ASP A 85 3.23 3.43 -15.43
CA ASP A 85 4.33 4.40 -15.36
C ASP A 85 5.22 4.30 -16.60
N ALA A 86 4.85 5.03 -17.66
CA ALA A 86 5.71 5.35 -18.81
C ALA A 86 5.52 6.82 -19.21
#